data_AF-A0A2G9UZQ3-F1
#
_entry.id   AF-A0A2G9UZQ3-F1
#
_cell.length_a   1.000
_cell.length_b   1.000
_cell.length_c   1.000
_cell.angle_alpha   90.00
_cell.angle_beta   90.00
_cell.angle_gamma   90.00
#
_symmetry.space_group_name_H-M   'P 1'
#
loop_
_entity.id
_entity.type
_entity.pdbx_description
1 polymer ?
#
loop_
_entity_poly.entity_id
_entity_poly.type
_entity_poly.pdbx_seq_one_letter_code
_entity_poly.pdbx_strand_id
1 'polypeptide(L)'
;MKTIKKGKRAYNRSIHRTSIKYNIYRYHKATDNQRINITVLIEALCPDCQRWIVEELYPHVFKNFLDYVNIELIPYGNAKMVNGTIECQHGPEECSINRFESCVIDSMQTQDQFLPLIYCIENQLMSKVTFDKASAKCFRTLSITDDMQRMIQ
;
A
#
# COMPACT_ATOMS: atom_id res chain seq x y z
N MET A 1 17.36 40.53 56.84
CA MET A 1 17.46 39.61 55.68
C MET A 1 16.12 38.92 55.48
N LYS A 2 15.45 39.14 54.35
CA LYS A 2 14.18 38.48 53.99
C LYS A 2 14.47 37.09 53.42
N THR A 3 14.00 36.03 54.07
CA THR A 3 14.07 34.66 53.55
C THR A 3 12.94 34.41 52.55
N ILE A 4 13.32 34.14 51.29
CA ILE A 4 12.42 33.79 50.19
C ILE A 4 11.92 32.35 50.38
N LYS A 5 10.62 32.17 50.64
CA LYS A 5 9.99 30.84 50.63
C LYS A 5 9.87 30.36 49.17
N LYS A 6 10.72 29.42 48.74
CA LYS A 6 10.54 28.67 47.49
C LYS A 6 9.32 27.75 47.64
N GLY A 7 8.18 28.16 47.09
CA GLY A 7 6.99 27.32 46.96
C GLY A 7 7.24 26.19 45.97
N LYS A 8 7.43 24.96 46.47
CA LYS A 8 7.38 23.76 45.63
C LYS A 8 5.90 23.46 45.34
N ARG A 9 5.43 23.68 44.10
CA ARG A 9 4.13 23.17 43.66
C ARG A 9 4.15 21.64 43.78
N ALA A 10 3.29 21.10 44.65
CA ALA A 10 3.07 19.67 44.75
C ALA A 10 2.44 19.18 43.43
N TYR A 11 3.20 18.41 42.65
CA TYR A 11 2.73 17.76 41.45
C TYR A 11 1.74 16.66 41.83
N ASN A 12 0.45 16.88 41.55
CA ASN A 12 -0.62 15.98 41.99
C ASN A 12 -0.70 14.73 41.08
N ARG A 13 -0.08 13.62 41.50
CA ARG A 13 -0.09 12.31 40.81
C ARG A 13 -1.49 11.81 40.46
N SER A 14 -2.53 12.20 41.20
CA SER A 14 -3.92 11.80 40.93
C SER A 14 -4.46 12.46 39.65
N ILE A 15 -4.21 13.76 39.47
CA ILE A 15 -4.60 14.52 38.27
C ILE A 15 -3.88 13.97 37.03
N HIS A 16 -2.59 13.60 37.16
CA HIS A 16 -1.83 12.98 36.06
C HIS A 16 -2.41 11.62 35.66
N ARG A 17 -2.78 10.77 36.63
CA ARG A 17 -3.42 9.46 36.37
C ARG A 17 -4.77 9.59 35.68
N THR A 18 -5.59 10.59 36.03
CA THR A 18 -6.90 10.84 35.40
C THR A 18 -6.74 11.37 33.97
N SER A 19 -5.78 12.26 33.73
CA SER A 19 -5.46 12.76 32.38
C SER A 19 -4.95 11.66 31.45
N ILE A 20 -4.07 10.77 31.93
CA ILE A 20 -3.61 9.60 31.14
C ILE A 20 -4.78 8.70 30.76
N LYS A 21 -5.66 8.35 31.72
CA LYS A 21 -6.84 7.52 31.43
C LYS A 21 -7.78 8.17 30.42
N TYR A 22 -7.99 9.48 30.52
CA TYR A 22 -8.81 10.23 29.58
C TYR A 22 -8.20 10.25 28.17
N ASN A 23 -6.88 10.43 28.06
CA ASN A 23 -6.17 10.39 26.79
C ASN A 23 -6.22 9.00 26.13
N ILE A 24 -6.05 7.94 26.92
CA ILE A 24 -6.19 6.54 26.44
C ILE A 24 -7.62 6.28 25.94
N TYR A 25 -8.63 6.69 26.70
CA TYR A 25 -10.03 6.55 26.28
C TYR A 25 -10.34 7.31 24.98
N ARG A 26 -9.83 8.55 24.85
CA ARG A 26 -9.99 9.33 23.62
C ARG A 26 -9.27 8.71 22.43
N TYR A 27 -8.06 8.21 22.65
CA TYR A 27 -7.30 7.52 21.60
C TYR A 27 -8.02 6.26 21.15
N HIS A 28 -8.38 5.36 22.06
CA HIS A 28 -9.16 4.16 21.73
C HIS A 28 -10.45 4.52 21.01
N LYS A 29 -11.25 5.48 21.50
CA LYS A 29 -12.47 5.88 20.80
C LYS A 29 -12.22 6.43 19.39
N ALA A 30 -11.09 7.10 19.17
CA ALA A 30 -10.74 7.67 17.87
C ALA A 30 -10.11 6.65 16.91
N THR A 31 -9.46 5.60 17.43
CA THR A 31 -8.80 4.57 16.63
C THR A 31 -9.57 3.25 16.58
N ASP A 32 -10.64 3.13 17.35
CA ASP A 32 -11.48 1.93 17.37
C ASP A 32 -12.04 1.68 15.97
N ASN A 33 -11.81 0.46 15.50
CA ASN A 33 -12.21 0.00 14.18
C ASN A 33 -11.73 0.89 13.00
N GLN A 34 -10.70 1.73 13.21
CA GLN A 34 -10.07 2.48 12.13
C GLN A 34 -9.00 1.63 11.45
N ARG A 35 -9.13 1.48 10.13
CA ARG A 35 -8.09 0.83 9.33
C ARG A 35 -6.87 1.73 9.17
N ILE A 36 -5.70 1.11 9.10
CA ILE A 36 -4.44 1.78 8.81
C ILE A 36 -4.31 1.95 7.30
N ASN A 37 -4.17 3.19 6.85
CA ASN A 37 -3.93 3.46 5.44
C ASN A 37 -2.45 3.26 5.11
N ILE A 38 -2.17 2.46 4.09
CA ILE A 38 -0.83 2.17 3.58
C ILE A 38 -0.81 2.55 2.10
N THR A 39 -0.10 3.61 1.75
CA THR A 39 0.16 3.98 0.36
C THR A 39 1.51 3.43 -0.06
N VAL A 40 1.54 2.72 -1.19
CA VAL A 40 2.73 2.11 -1.74
C VAL A 40 2.99 2.66 -3.14
N LEU A 41 4.16 3.25 -3.33
CA LEU A 41 4.63 3.75 -4.63
C LEU A 41 5.57 2.70 -5.23
N ILE A 42 5.23 2.19 -6.42
CA ILE A 42 5.98 1.08 -7.06
C ILE A 42 6.30 1.37 -8.53
N GLU A 43 7.24 0.59 -9.07
CA GLU A 43 7.55 0.50 -10.49
C GLU A 43 7.55 -0.98 -10.90
N ALA A 44 6.80 -1.34 -11.93
CA ALA A 44 6.51 -2.73 -12.27
C ALA A 44 7.75 -3.56 -12.65
N LEU A 45 8.84 -2.94 -13.15
CA LEU A 45 10.08 -3.65 -13.47
C LEU A 45 11.21 -3.42 -12.45
N CYS A 46 10.93 -2.72 -11.35
CA CYS A 46 11.88 -2.57 -10.25
C CYS A 46 11.99 -3.88 -9.44
N PRO A 47 13.17 -4.52 -9.37
CA PRO A 47 13.34 -5.79 -8.67
C PRO A 47 13.01 -5.73 -7.17
N ASP A 48 13.24 -4.59 -6.52
CA ASP A 48 12.95 -4.43 -5.10
C ASP A 48 11.47 -4.17 -4.84
N CYS A 49 10.76 -3.45 -5.73
CA CYS A 49 9.31 -3.32 -5.70
C CYS A 49 8.63 -4.68 -5.86
N GLN A 50 9.04 -5.44 -6.87
CA GLN A 50 8.61 -6.82 -7.11
C GLN A 50 8.79 -7.68 -5.86
N ARG A 51 10.00 -7.71 -5.31
CA ARG A 51 10.31 -8.51 -4.12
C ARG A 51 9.42 -8.09 -2.95
N TRP A 52 9.28 -6.80 -2.72
CA TRP A 52 8.46 -6.31 -1.61
C TRP A 52 6.98 -6.67 -1.77
N ILE A 53 6.40 -6.58 -2.96
CA ILE A 53 5.01 -7.02 -3.21
C ILE A 53 4.85 -8.52 -2.95
N VAL A 54 5.79 -9.32 -3.46
CA VAL A 54 5.70 -10.78 -3.48
C VAL A 54 6.02 -11.40 -2.13
N GLU A 55 7.03 -10.89 -1.44
CA GLU A 55 7.55 -11.46 -0.20
C GLU A 55 6.96 -10.79 1.06
N GLU A 56 6.55 -9.52 0.99
CA GLU A 56 6.11 -8.77 2.18
C GLU A 56 4.63 -8.34 2.11
N LEU A 57 4.27 -7.50 1.13
CA LEU A 57 2.94 -6.89 1.09
C LEU A 57 1.84 -7.95 1.00
N TYR A 58 1.90 -8.82 0.00
CA TYR A 58 0.81 -9.76 -0.24
C TYR A 58 0.68 -10.83 0.87
N PRO A 59 1.72 -11.60 1.21
CA PRO A 59 1.59 -12.70 2.17
C PRO A 59 1.54 -12.23 3.63
N HIS A 60 2.18 -11.11 3.98
CA HIS A 60 2.33 -10.70 5.38
C HIS A 60 1.43 -9.54 5.77
N VAL A 61 1.27 -8.53 4.92
CA VAL A 61 0.40 -7.39 5.23
C VAL A 61 -1.04 -7.68 4.82
N PHE A 62 -1.29 -7.91 3.54
CA PHE A 62 -2.62 -8.08 2.98
C PHE A 62 -3.31 -9.34 3.54
N LYS A 63 -2.70 -10.52 3.45
CA LYS A 63 -3.35 -11.77 3.90
C LYS A 63 -3.62 -11.85 5.39
N ASN A 64 -2.74 -11.29 6.24
CA ASN A 64 -2.89 -11.40 7.69
C ASN A 64 -3.67 -10.23 8.31
N PHE A 65 -3.70 -9.07 7.65
CA PHE A 65 -4.28 -7.85 8.22
C PHE A 65 -5.32 -7.18 7.31
N LEU A 66 -5.91 -7.93 6.37
CA LEU A 66 -6.91 -7.42 5.42
C LEU A 66 -7.98 -6.52 6.07
N ASP A 67 -8.52 -6.95 7.21
CA ASP A 67 -9.58 -6.21 7.91
C ASP A 67 -9.11 -4.93 8.61
N TYR A 68 -7.79 -4.78 8.78
CA TYR A 68 -7.15 -3.70 9.53
C TYR A 68 -6.41 -2.71 8.65
N VAL A 69 -6.25 -2.97 7.34
CA VAL A 69 -5.49 -2.10 6.43
C VAL A 69 -6.30 -1.69 5.21
N ASN A 70 -6.10 -0.45 4.78
CA ASN A 70 -6.49 0.02 3.46
C ASN A 70 -5.21 0.23 2.65
N ILE A 71 -5.05 -0.55 1.58
CA ILE A 71 -3.85 -0.48 0.74
C ILE A 71 -4.18 0.33 -0.51
N GLU A 72 -3.45 1.43 -0.70
CA GLU A 72 -3.42 2.21 -1.93
C GLU A 72 -2.12 1.88 -2.66
N LEU A 73 -2.22 1.31 -3.85
CA LEU A 73 -1.08 0.99 -4.69
C LEU A 73 -0.99 1.99 -5.85
N ILE A 74 0.18 2.57 -6.07
CA ILE A 74 0.40 3.59 -7.11
C ILE A 74 1.56 3.14 -8.01
N PRO A 75 1.25 2.51 -9.17
CA PRO A 75 2.24 2.13 -10.17
C PRO A 75 2.69 3.36 -10.97
N TYR A 76 3.80 3.96 -10.55
CA TYR A 76 4.41 5.12 -11.19
C TYR A 76 5.87 5.26 -10.74
N GLY A 77 6.10 5.26 -9.43
CA GLY A 77 7.41 5.28 -8.78
C GLY A 77 8.31 6.40 -9.30
N ASN A 78 9.48 6.05 -9.84
CA ASN A 78 10.46 7.00 -10.35
C ASN A 78 10.22 7.44 -11.80
N ALA A 79 9.07 7.10 -12.41
CA ALA A 79 8.70 7.63 -13.71
C ALA A 79 8.63 9.18 -13.70
N LYS A 80 8.91 9.79 -14.84
CA LYS A 80 8.98 11.25 -14.98
C LYS A 80 8.21 11.71 -16.20
N MET A 81 7.61 12.90 -16.08
CA MET A 81 7.04 13.60 -17.24
C MET A 81 8.14 14.37 -17.95
N VAL A 82 8.49 13.95 -19.16
CA VAL A 82 9.46 14.62 -20.04
C VAL A 82 8.75 15.01 -21.32
N ASN A 83 8.67 16.32 -21.58
CA ASN A 83 7.99 16.86 -22.77
C ASN A 83 6.57 16.32 -22.99
N GLY A 84 5.79 16.14 -21.92
CA GLY A 84 4.42 15.62 -21.99
C GLY A 84 4.31 14.10 -22.13
N THR A 85 5.42 13.36 -22.13
CA THR A 85 5.45 11.90 -22.19
C THR A 85 5.98 11.33 -20.87
N ILE A 86 5.43 10.21 -20.44
CA ILE A 86 5.93 9.47 -19.27
C ILE A 86 7.16 8.66 -19.69
N GLU A 87 8.29 8.89 -19.02
CA GLU A 87 9.52 8.10 -19.14
C GLU A 87 9.73 7.31 -17.85
N CYS A 88 9.97 6.00 -17.96
CA CYS A 88 10.20 5.10 -16.82
C CYS A 88 11.67 4.61 -16.81
N GLN A 89 12.18 4.24 -15.64
CA GLN A 89 13.60 3.92 -15.46
C GLN A 89 14.02 2.65 -16.22
N HIS A 90 13.12 1.68 -16.31
CA HIS A 90 13.36 0.41 -16.99
C HIS A 90 12.78 0.41 -18.42
N GLY A 91 12.57 1.58 -19.00
CA GLY A 91 12.17 1.77 -20.40
C GLY A 91 10.66 1.69 -20.66
N PRO A 92 10.24 1.69 -21.94
CA PRO A 92 8.83 1.79 -22.32
C PRO A 92 7.97 0.61 -21.84
N GLU A 93 8.55 -0.57 -21.68
CA GLU A 93 7.83 -1.76 -21.18
C GLU A 93 7.36 -1.53 -19.74
N GLU A 94 8.20 -0.98 -18.86
CA GLU A 94 7.79 -0.61 -17.50
C GLU A 94 6.63 0.39 -17.50
N CYS A 95 6.68 1.42 -18.36
CA CYS A 95 5.57 2.37 -18.46
C CYS A 95 4.27 1.69 -18.91
N SER A 96 4.36 0.74 -19.84
CA SER A 96 3.20 -0.03 -20.29
C SER A 96 2.61 -0.88 -19.15
N ILE A 97 3.46 -1.49 -18.33
CA ILE A 97 3.01 -2.33 -17.22
C ILE A 97 2.48 -1.47 -16.05
N ASN A 98 3.14 -0.37 -15.70
CA ASN A 98 2.63 0.61 -14.72
C ASN A 98 1.23 1.11 -15.13
N ARG A 99 1.03 1.43 -16.41
CA ARG A 99 -0.29 1.81 -16.94
C ARG A 99 -1.29 0.67 -16.79
N PHE A 100 -0.92 -0.54 -17.18
CA PHE A 100 -1.79 -1.71 -17.07
C PHE A 100 -2.22 -1.96 -15.62
N GLU A 101 -1.30 -1.93 -14.67
CA GLU A 101 -1.60 -2.11 -13.24
C GLU A 101 -2.50 -0.98 -12.71
N SER A 102 -2.30 0.25 -13.18
CA SER A 102 -3.20 1.37 -12.86
C SER A 102 -4.62 1.09 -13.37
N CYS A 103 -4.78 0.54 -14.58
CA CYS A 103 -6.08 0.14 -15.11
C CYS A 103 -6.69 -1.05 -14.36
N VAL A 104 -5.87 -2.00 -13.87
CA VAL A 104 -6.33 -3.08 -12.99
C VAL A 104 -6.94 -2.49 -11.72
N ILE A 105 -6.26 -1.54 -11.07
CA ILE A 105 -6.72 -0.91 -9.83
C ILE A 105 -8.01 -0.11 -10.07
N ASP A 106 -8.09 0.63 -11.18
CA ASP A 106 -9.28 1.40 -11.55
C ASP A 106 -10.49 0.49 -11.85
N SER A 107 -10.25 -0.63 -12.56
CA SER A 107 -11.31 -1.58 -12.95
C SER A 107 -11.78 -2.46 -11.80
N MET A 108 -10.86 -2.88 -10.94
CA MET A 108 -11.11 -3.78 -9.81
C MET A 108 -11.16 -2.96 -8.53
N GLN A 109 -12.33 -2.42 -8.21
CA GLN A 109 -12.52 -1.37 -7.21
C GLN A 109 -12.08 -1.72 -5.77
N THR A 110 -11.80 -2.98 -5.44
CA THR A 110 -11.39 -3.41 -4.10
C THR A 110 -10.03 -4.07 -4.08
N GLN A 111 -9.28 -3.86 -2.99
CA GLN A 111 -7.96 -4.48 -2.76
C GLN A 111 -8.00 -6.02 -2.80
N ASP A 112 -9.16 -6.61 -2.47
CA ASP A 112 -9.36 -8.06 -2.56
C ASP A 112 -9.38 -8.60 -3.98
N GLN A 113 -9.68 -7.73 -4.95
CA GLN A 113 -9.72 -8.07 -6.37
C GLN A 113 -8.40 -7.73 -7.06
N PHE A 114 -7.87 -6.52 -6.88
CA PHE A 114 -6.67 -6.09 -7.62
C PHE A 114 -5.37 -6.69 -7.07
N LEU A 115 -5.20 -6.79 -5.74
CA LEU A 115 -3.92 -7.24 -5.17
C LEU A 115 -3.54 -8.67 -5.56
N PRO A 116 -4.46 -9.66 -5.60
CA PRO A 116 -4.12 -11.00 -6.06
C PRO A 116 -3.60 -11.03 -7.50
N LEU A 117 -4.18 -10.23 -8.40
CA LEU A 117 -3.76 -10.16 -9.79
C LEU A 117 -2.39 -9.51 -9.93
N ILE A 118 -2.18 -8.36 -9.27
CA ILE A 118 -0.89 -7.66 -9.29
C ILE A 118 0.21 -8.53 -8.67
N TYR A 119 -0.06 -9.13 -7.50
CA TYR A 119 0.86 -10.10 -6.87
C TYR A 119 1.26 -11.23 -7.83
N CYS A 120 0.29 -11.82 -8.53
CA CYS A 120 0.57 -12.89 -9.47
C CYS A 120 1.50 -12.42 -10.59
N ILE A 121 1.20 -11.26 -11.19
CA ILE A 121 1.98 -10.69 -12.30
C ILE A 121 3.39 -10.37 -11.83
N GLU A 122 3.53 -9.65 -10.72
CA GLU A 122 4.82 -9.26 -10.16
C GLU A 122 5.68 -10.48 -9.81
N ASN A 123 5.08 -11.56 -9.29
CA ASN A 123 5.78 -12.81 -9.04
C ASN A 123 6.31 -13.48 -10.33
N GLN A 124 5.55 -13.40 -11.43
CA GLN A 124 6.02 -13.88 -12.73
C GLN A 124 7.13 -12.99 -13.31
N LEU A 125 6.98 -11.66 -13.23
CA LEU A 125 7.98 -10.70 -13.71
C LEU A 125 9.30 -10.84 -12.93
N MET A 126 9.23 -11.00 -11.60
CA MET A 126 10.36 -11.28 -10.73
C MET A 126 11.10 -12.56 -11.16
N SER A 127 10.35 -13.57 -11.61
CA SER A 127 10.87 -14.83 -12.18
C SER A 127 11.32 -14.72 -13.64
N LYS A 128 11.44 -13.49 -14.18
CA LYS A 128 11.86 -13.18 -15.55
C LYS A 128 10.94 -13.74 -16.65
N VAL A 129 9.66 -13.95 -16.34
CA VAL A 129 8.63 -14.24 -17.34
C VAL A 129 8.25 -12.94 -18.05
N THR A 130 8.09 -12.97 -19.37
CA THR A 130 7.65 -11.79 -20.14
C THR A 130 6.23 -11.38 -19.75
N PHE A 131 5.93 -10.07 -19.82
CA PHE A 131 4.64 -9.54 -19.38
C PHE A 131 3.43 -10.24 -20.03
N ASP A 132 3.44 -10.46 -21.35
CA ASP A 132 2.35 -11.16 -22.05
C ASP A 132 2.08 -12.58 -21.51
N LYS A 133 3.15 -13.30 -21.16
CA LYS A 133 3.02 -14.65 -20.59
C LYS A 133 2.58 -14.60 -19.14
N ALA A 134 3.08 -13.61 -18.39
CA ALA A 134 2.71 -13.36 -17.00
C ALA A 134 1.22 -13.04 -16.86
N SER A 135 0.74 -12.02 -17.59
CA SER A 135 -0.66 -11.58 -17.57
C SER A 135 -1.61 -12.70 -18.01
N ALA A 136 -1.32 -13.37 -19.13
CA ALA A 136 -2.15 -14.49 -19.60
C ALA A 136 -2.19 -15.66 -18.61
N LYS A 137 -1.07 -15.96 -17.93
CA LYS A 137 -1.03 -17.00 -16.88
C LYS A 137 -1.84 -16.57 -15.67
N CYS A 138 -1.74 -15.32 -15.24
CA CYS A 138 -2.43 -14.82 -14.06
C CYS A 138 -3.94 -14.68 -14.28
N PHE A 139 -4.37 -14.24 -15.46
CA PHE A 139 -5.79 -14.24 -15.83
C PHE A 139 -6.40 -15.64 -15.75
N ARG A 140 -5.71 -16.66 -16.28
CA ARG A 140 -6.17 -18.05 -16.16
C ARG A 140 -6.17 -18.55 -14.71
N THR A 141 -5.09 -18.30 -13.97
CA THR A 141 -4.94 -18.75 -12.57
C THR A 141 -6.02 -18.19 -11.67
N LEU A 142 -6.40 -16.92 -11.87
CA LEU A 142 -7.37 -16.21 -11.03
C LEU A 142 -8.77 -16.18 -11.63
N SER A 143 -9.00 -16.88 -12.75
CA SER A 143 -10.29 -16.92 -13.45
C SER A 143 -10.84 -15.52 -13.80
N ILE A 144 -9.97 -14.61 -14.23
CA ILE A 144 -10.36 -13.27 -14.69
C ILE A 144 -11.09 -13.41 -16.01
N THR A 145 -12.37 -13.06 -16.04
CA THR A 145 -13.22 -13.22 -17.23
C THR A 145 -12.80 -12.31 -18.37
N ASP A 146 -13.18 -12.65 -19.60
CA ASP A 146 -12.89 -11.81 -20.77
C ASP A 146 -13.49 -10.40 -20.64
N ASP A 147 -14.66 -10.29 -20.02
CA ASP A 147 -15.29 -8.99 -19.75
C ASP A 147 -14.46 -8.17 -18.75
N MET A 148 -13.92 -8.81 -17.71
CA MET A 148 -13.00 -8.13 -16.77
C MET A 148 -11.71 -7.73 -17.47
N GLN A 149 -11.14 -8.58 -18.33
CA GLN A 149 -9.93 -8.26 -19.08
C GLN A 149 -10.13 -7.06 -20.01
N ARG A 150 -11.31 -6.92 -20.64
CA ARG A 150 -11.65 -5.77 -21.49
C ARG A 150 -11.81 -4.46 -20.72
N MET A 151 -12.18 -4.51 -19.43
CA MET A 151 -12.25 -3.29 -18.62
C MET A 151 -10.85 -2.75 -18.27
N ILE A 152 -9.85 -3.63 -18.20
CA ILE A 152 -8.47 -3.27 -17.86
C ILE A 152 -7.74 -2.54 -19.01
N GLN A 153 -8.29 -2.50 -20.24
CA GLN A 153 -7.59 -2.01 -21.45
C GLN A 153 -8.36 -0.93 -22.21
#